data_AF-A0A7C0Z0J1-F1
#
_entry.id   AF-A0A7C0Z0J1-F1
#
_cell.length_a   1.000
_cell.length_b   1.000
_cell.length_c   1.000
_cell.angle_alpha   90.00
_cell.angle_beta   90.00
_cell.angle_gamma   90.00
#
_symmetry.space_group_name_H-M   'P 1'
#
loop_
_entity.id
_entity.type
_entity.pdbx_description
1 polymer ?
#
loop_
_entity_poly.entity_id
_entity_poly.type
_entity_poly.pdbx_seq_one_letter_code
_entity_poly.pdbx_strand_id
1 'polypeptide(L)'
;MATVIFVDTNILYHIIHKTPRTEEALTTLEANPGDYIIDTVVHNEIIYASTMHYLEHRYGVKGAYTARKWIKKHGYPREVIGAIRELIKRLNIRLIPSIYTEEELYKALTEFRLLPSDAIIALTCKH
;
A
#
# COMPACT_ATOMS: atom_id res chain seq x y z
N MET A 1 -19.59 17.93 -0.82
CA MET A 1 -18.73 17.04 -0.01
C MET A 1 -17.52 16.72 -0.87
N ALA A 2 -16.30 16.78 -0.34
CA ALA A 2 -15.13 16.34 -1.11
C ALA A 2 -15.27 14.83 -1.39
N THR A 3 -14.95 14.41 -2.60
CA THR A 3 -14.94 12.98 -2.95
C THR A 3 -13.84 12.30 -2.13
N VAL A 4 -14.20 11.24 -1.41
CA VAL A 4 -13.22 10.39 -0.71
C VAL A 4 -12.69 9.38 -1.72
N ILE A 5 -11.37 9.27 -1.83
CA ILE A 5 -10.72 8.41 -2.81
C ILE A 5 -9.80 7.44 -2.08
N PHE A 6 -10.05 6.15 -2.25
CA PHE A 6 -9.18 5.11 -1.74
C PHE A 6 -7.97 4.93 -2.64
N VAL A 7 -6.77 4.96 -2.06
CA VAL A 7 -5.50 4.83 -2.80
C VAL A 7 -4.92 3.44 -2.58
N ASP A 8 -4.80 2.65 -3.64
CA ASP A 8 -4.22 1.32 -3.58
C ASP A 8 -2.68 1.35 -3.42
N THR A 9 -2.12 0.26 -2.89
CA THR A 9 -0.68 0.00 -2.75
C THR A 9 0.06 0.24 -4.07
N ASN A 10 -0.52 -0.13 -5.22
CA ASN A 10 0.14 0.01 -6.52
C ASN A 10 0.42 1.47 -6.90
N ILE A 11 -0.51 2.39 -6.62
CA ILE A 11 -0.32 3.83 -6.88
C ILE A 11 0.85 4.35 -6.04
N LEU A 12 0.85 4.04 -4.75
CA LEU A 12 1.93 4.44 -3.84
C LEU A 12 3.27 3.84 -4.25
N TYR A 13 3.27 2.57 -4.64
CA TYR A 13 4.48 1.85 -5.04
C TYR A 13 5.14 2.48 -6.27
N HIS A 14 4.36 2.80 -7.30
CA HIS A 14 4.88 3.45 -8.50
C HIS A 14 5.53 4.79 -8.18
N ILE A 15 4.88 5.61 -7.34
CA ILE A 15 5.40 6.92 -6.94
C ILE A 15 6.69 6.80 -6.11
N ILE A 16 6.73 5.90 -5.12
CA ILE A 16 7.89 5.72 -4.24
C ILE A 16 9.11 5.22 -5.02
N HIS A 17 8.92 4.21 -5.86
CA HIS A 17 10.03 3.53 -6.55
C HIS A 17 10.34 4.09 -7.93
N LYS A 18 9.65 5.17 -8.35
CA LYS A 18 9.84 5.85 -9.63
C LYS A 18 9.83 4.87 -10.81
N THR A 19 8.83 3.99 -10.85
CA THR A 19 8.68 3.02 -11.94
C THR A 19 8.25 3.71 -13.24
N PRO A 20 8.28 3.01 -14.40
CA PRO A 20 7.77 3.57 -15.65
C PRO A 20 6.30 4.05 -15.60
N ARG A 21 5.50 3.59 -14.62
CA ARG A 21 4.09 3.98 -14.44
C ARG A 21 3.89 5.14 -13.46
N THR A 22 4.97 5.80 -13.03
CA THR A 22 4.90 6.92 -12.08
C THR A 22 4.05 8.08 -12.62
N GLU A 23 4.25 8.45 -13.88
CA GLU A 23 3.51 9.56 -14.51
C GLU A 23 2.02 9.26 -14.61
N GLU A 24 1.67 8.02 -14.98
CA GLU A 24 0.29 7.53 -15.00
C GLU A 24 -0.36 7.60 -13.60
N ALA A 25 0.36 7.16 -12.56
CA ALA A 25 -0.12 7.21 -11.18
C ALA A 25 -0.37 8.64 -10.70
N LEU A 26 0.55 9.57 -10.99
CA LEU A 26 0.40 10.98 -10.64
C LEU A 26 -0.75 11.65 -11.40
N THR A 27 -0.83 11.43 -12.71
CA THR A 27 -1.91 11.94 -13.56
C THR A 27 -3.28 11.45 -13.08
N THR A 28 -3.36 10.19 -12.63
CA THR A 28 -4.60 9.62 -12.07
C THR A 28 -5.04 10.35 -10.80
N LEU A 29 -4.10 10.67 -9.91
CA LEU A 29 -4.39 11.45 -8.70
C LEU A 29 -4.79 12.90 -9.04
N GLU A 30 -4.08 13.53 -9.96
CA GLU A 30 -4.35 14.92 -10.39
C GLU A 30 -5.72 15.05 -11.07
N ALA A 31 -6.10 14.09 -11.91
CA ALA A 31 -7.40 14.04 -12.56
C ALA A 31 -8.56 13.78 -11.58
N ASN A 32 -8.26 13.22 -10.41
CA ASN A 32 -9.24 12.87 -9.37
C ASN A 32 -8.83 13.52 -8.04
N PRO A 33 -8.97 14.85 -7.90
CA PRO A 33 -8.67 15.52 -6.64
C PRO A 33 -9.72 15.15 -5.59
N GLY A 34 -9.27 14.78 -4.39
CA GLY A 34 -10.16 14.38 -3.31
C GLY A 34 -9.45 14.16 -1.98
N ASP A 35 -10.23 13.75 -0.98
CA ASP A 35 -9.72 13.34 0.32
C ASP A 35 -9.18 11.91 0.20
N TYR A 36 -7.87 11.79 -0.01
CA TYR A 36 -7.23 10.49 -0.16
C TYR A 36 -7.20 9.70 1.15
N ILE A 37 -7.57 8.43 1.08
CA ILE A 37 -7.54 7.50 2.21
C ILE A 37 -6.81 6.21 1.82
N ILE A 38 -6.21 5.57 2.82
CA ILE A 38 -5.72 4.19 2.76
C ILE A 38 -6.17 3.47 4.02
N ASP A 39 -6.22 2.15 3.97
CA ASP A 39 -6.48 1.33 5.14
C ASP A 39 -5.20 0.69 5.70
N THR A 40 -5.37 -0.08 6.78
CA THR A 40 -4.29 -0.81 7.42
C THR A 40 -3.67 -1.89 6.54
N VAL A 41 -4.42 -2.46 5.58
CA VAL A 41 -3.89 -3.43 4.62
C VAL A 41 -2.91 -2.75 3.68
N VAL A 42 -3.33 -1.70 2.98
CA VAL A 42 -2.47 -0.93 2.06
C VAL A 42 -1.24 -0.40 2.77
N HIS A 43 -1.40 0.13 3.99
CA HIS A 43 -0.29 0.65 4.77
C HIS A 43 0.76 -0.43 5.10
N ASN A 44 0.34 -1.64 5.45
CA ASN A 44 1.25 -2.75 5.73
C ASN A 44 1.92 -3.27 4.44
N GLU A 45 1.15 -3.36 3.35
CA GLU A 45 1.65 -3.83 2.06
C GLU A 45 2.72 -2.91 1.49
N ILE A 46 2.50 -1.59 1.50
CA ILE A 46 3.48 -0.65 0.94
C ILE A 46 4.79 -0.66 1.75
N ILE A 47 4.72 -0.84 3.07
CA ILE A 47 5.90 -1.01 3.93
C ILE A 47 6.64 -2.29 3.55
N TYR A 48 5.93 -3.40 3.43
CA TYR A 48 6.53 -4.70 3.09
C TYR A 48 7.15 -4.67 1.69
N ALA A 49 6.38 -4.30 0.66
CA ALA A 49 6.81 -4.27 -0.72
C ALA A 49 8.03 -3.35 -0.92
N SER A 50 7.99 -2.15 -0.33
CA SER A 50 9.10 -1.20 -0.42
C SER A 50 10.35 -1.68 0.34
N THR A 51 10.17 -2.39 1.46
CA THR A 51 11.29 -3.00 2.19
C THR A 51 11.92 -4.12 1.38
N MET A 52 11.11 -5.01 0.79
CA MET A 52 11.59 -6.09 -0.07
C MET A 52 12.38 -5.54 -1.26
N HIS A 53 11.83 -4.54 -1.95
CA HIS A 53 12.51 -3.86 -3.05
C HIS A 53 13.85 -3.27 -2.60
N TYR A 54 13.87 -2.50 -1.50
CA TYR A 54 15.09 -1.90 -0.98
C TYR A 54 16.16 -2.92 -0.61
N LEU A 55 15.78 -4.01 0.07
CA LEU A 55 16.70 -5.05 0.51
C LEU A 55 17.27 -5.85 -0.66
N GLU A 56 16.45 -6.13 -1.67
CA GLU A 56 16.92 -6.79 -2.88
C GLU A 56 17.91 -5.91 -3.65
N HIS A 57 17.54 -4.65 -3.90
CA HIS A 57 18.37 -3.75 -4.70
C HIS A 57 19.65 -3.31 -4.00
N ARG A 58 19.62 -3.08 -2.68
CA ARG A 58 20.77 -2.53 -1.95
C ARG A 58 21.68 -3.60 -1.34
N TYR A 59 21.12 -4.75 -0.97
CA TYR A 59 21.86 -5.80 -0.25
C TYR A 59 21.78 -7.17 -0.92
N GLY A 60 21.10 -7.31 -2.06
CA GLY A 60 20.93 -8.60 -2.75
C GLY A 60 20.09 -9.60 -1.95
N VAL A 61 19.35 -9.16 -0.93
CA VAL A 61 18.56 -10.04 -0.07
C VAL A 61 17.23 -10.35 -0.75
N LYS A 62 17.10 -11.58 -1.25
CA LYS A 62 15.91 -12.05 -1.97
C LYS A 62 15.08 -13.03 -1.15
N GLY A 63 13.76 -12.85 -1.18
CA GLY A 63 12.78 -13.74 -0.56
C GLY A 63 12.39 -13.36 0.87
N ALA A 64 11.16 -13.68 1.23
CA ALA A 64 10.54 -13.25 2.49
C ALA A 64 11.29 -13.76 3.74
N TYR A 65 11.83 -14.99 3.70
CA TYR A 65 12.53 -15.57 4.85
C TYR A 65 13.84 -14.83 5.17
N THR A 66 14.67 -14.58 4.17
CA THR A 66 15.96 -13.91 4.33
C THR A 66 15.77 -12.45 4.70
N ALA A 67 14.80 -11.76 4.09
CA ALA A 67 14.40 -10.40 4.45
C ALA A 67 13.98 -10.32 5.92
N ARG A 68 13.12 -11.24 6.40
CA ARG A 68 12.74 -11.29 7.83
C ARG A 68 13.95 -11.47 8.75
N LYS A 69 14.89 -12.35 8.40
CA LYS A 69 16.13 -12.53 9.18
C LYS A 69 16.98 -11.26 9.19
N TRP A 70 17.07 -10.56 8.06
CA TRP A 70 17.78 -9.29 7.94
C TRP A 70 17.14 -8.21 8.82
N ILE A 71 15.82 -8.04 8.73
CA ILE A 71 15.05 -7.04 9.50
C ILE A 71 15.15 -7.33 11.00
N LYS A 72 15.09 -8.59 11.43
CA LYS A 72 15.25 -8.95 12.85
C LYS A 72 16.61 -8.50 13.42
N LYS A 73 17.66 -8.50 12.59
CA LYS A 73 19.02 -8.11 13.00
C LYS A 73 19.26 -6.60 12.92
N HIS A 74 18.69 -5.91 11.92
CA HIS A 74 19.04 -4.52 11.61
C HIS A 74 17.88 -3.53 11.77
N GLY A 75 16.67 -4.01 12.06
CA GLY A 75 15.44 -3.23 12.00
C GLY A 75 14.94 -3.01 10.58
N TYR A 76 13.83 -2.27 10.45
CA TYR A 76 13.35 -1.79 9.16
C TYR A 76 14.26 -0.67 8.63
N PRO A 77 14.53 -0.60 7.32
CA PRO A 77 15.30 0.48 6.73
C PRO A 77 14.63 1.85 6.96
N ARG A 78 15.37 2.79 7.56
CA ARG A 78 14.82 4.12 7.87
C ARG A 78 14.50 4.92 6.61
N GLU A 79 15.24 4.69 5.54
CA GLU A 79 15.03 5.31 4.22
C GLU A 79 13.67 4.92 3.64
N VAL A 80 13.29 3.64 3.77
CA VAL A 80 11.99 3.13 3.30
C VAL A 80 10.86 3.74 4.12
N ILE A 81 10.96 3.67 5.46
CA ILE A 81 9.93 4.23 6.34
C ILE A 81 9.80 5.75 6.16
N GLY A 82 10.93 6.44 5.98
CA GLY A 82 10.97 7.88 5.72
C GLY A 82 10.24 8.26 4.43
N ALA A 83 10.54 7.57 3.32
CA ALA A 83 9.93 7.82 2.03
C ALA A 83 8.40 7.59 2.05
N ILE A 84 7.92 6.52 2.68
CA ILE A 84 6.48 6.24 2.82
C ILE A 84 5.81 7.33 3.65
N ARG A 85 6.37 7.67 4.82
CA ARG A 85 5.80 8.71 5.69
C ARG A 85 5.74 10.06 5.00
N GLU A 86 6.78 10.40 4.25
CA GLU A 86 6.83 11.64 3.48
C GLU A 86 5.77 11.66 2.37
N LEU A 87 5.59 10.56 1.63
CA LEU A 87 4.57 10.47 0.59
C LEU A 87 3.16 10.63 1.17
N ILE A 88 2.83 9.87 2.23
CA ILE A 88 1.53 9.95 2.92
C ILE A 88 1.26 11.40 3.37
N LYS A 89 2.27 12.06 3.94
CA LYS A 89 2.15 13.46 4.39
C LYS A 89 1.97 14.43 3.21
N ARG A 90 2.77 14.30 2.15
CA ARG A 90 2.73 15.19 0.98
C ARG A 90 1.39 15.12 0.25
N LEU A 91 0.83 13.92 0.15
CA LEU A 91 -0.48 13.69 -0.46
C LEU A 91 -1.65 13.89 0.51
N ASN A 92 -1.39 14.26 1.78
CA ASN A 92 -2.42 14.40 2.82
C ASN A 92 -3.33 13.15 2.95
N ILE A 93 -2.75 11.96 2.81
CA ILE A 93 -3.48 10.70 2.89
C ILE A 93 -3.84 10.41 4.34
N ARG A 94 -5.11 10.08 4.59
CA ARG A 94 -5.58 9.63 5.91
C ARG A 94 -5.53 8.10 6.00
N LEU A 95 -5.02 7.59 7.11
CA LEU A 95 -5.08 6.17 7.45
C LEU A 95 -6.38 5.87 8.20
N ILE A 96 -7.15 4.90 7.73
CA ILE A 96 -8.37 4.40 8.37
C ILE A 96 -8.22 2.92 8.74
N PRO A 97 -8.99 2.39 9.72
CA PRO A 97 -9.08 0.96 9.92
C PRO A 97 -9.73 0.29 8.70
N SER A 98 -9.30 -0.92 8.36
CA SER A 98 -10.01 -1.75 7.39
C SER A 98 -11.41 -2.09 7.92
N ILE A 99 -12.44 -1.97 7.09
CA ILE A 99 -13.85 -2.14 7.48
C ILE A 99 -14.41 -3.36 6.75
N TYR A 100 -14.60 -4.46 7.49
CA TYR A 100 -15.23 -5.68 6.99
C TYR A 100 -15.65 -6.58 8.15
N THR A 101 -16.61 -7.47 7.89
CA THR A 101 -16.88 -8.65 8.71
C THR A 101 -16.24 -9.90 8.12
N GLU A 102 -16.00 -10.93 8.93
CA GLU A 102 -15.46 -12.22 8.45
C GLU A 102 -16.34 -12.85 7.36
N GLU A 103 -17.67 -12.79 7.53
CA GLU A 103 -18.63 -13.29 6.56
C GLU A 103 -18.54 -12.53 5.23
N GLU A 104 -18.50 -11.20 5.27
CA GLU A 104 -18.34 -10.38 4.06
C GLU A 104 -17.03 -10.68 3.33
N LEU A 105 -15.94 -10.89 4.08
CA LEU A 105 -14.64 -11.23 3.49
C LEU A 105 -14.70 -12.57 2.75
N TYR A 106 -15.19 -13.64 3.38
CA TYR A 106 -15.29 -14.95 2.72
C TYR A 106 -16.24 -14.91 1.52
N LYS A 107 -17.33 -14.17 1.62
CA LYS A 107 -18.24 -13.95 0.49
C LYS A 107 -17.53 -13.24 -0.66
N ALA A 108 -16.84 -12.13 -0.38
CA ALA A 108 -16.13 -11.38 -1.42
C ALA A 108 -15.03 -12.21 -2.10
N LEU A 109 -14.26 -12.96 -1.30
CA LEU A 109 -13.24 -13.88 -1.79
C LEU A 109 -13.80 -14.94 -2.75
N THR A 110 -14.95 -15.53 -2.41
CA THR A 110 -15.53 -16.64 -3.18
C THR A 110 -16.33 -16.17 -4.39
N GLU A 111 -17.14 -15.12 -4.25
CA GLU A 111 -17.99 -14.59 -5.33
C GLU A 111 -17.17 -13.82 -6.37
N PHE A 112 -16.25 -12.96 -5.93
CA PHE A 112 -15.47 -12.11 -6.83
C PHE A 112 -14.07 -12.65 -7.15
N ARG A 113 -13.65 -13.76 -6.52
CA ARG A 113 -12.33 -14.40 -6.73
C ARG A 113 -11.16 -13.45 -6.52
N LEU A 114 -11.33 -12.49 -5.60
CA LEU A 114 -10.32 -11.51 -5.24
C LEU A 114 -9.26 -12.13 -4.33
N LEU A 115 -8.05 -11.57 -4.33
CA LEU A 115 -7.09 -11.85 -3.26
C LEU A 115 -7.59 -11.22 -1.95
N PRO A 116 -7.17 -11.74 -0.78
CA PRO A 116 -7.62 -11.22 0.50
C PRO A 116 -7.46 -9.72 0.68
N SER A 117 -6.33 -9.15 0.28
CA SER A 117 -6.10 -7.71 0.37
C SER A 117 -7.07 -6.92 -0.51
N ASP A 118 -7.24 -7.31 -1.77
CA ASP A 118 -8.15 -6.65 -2.71
C ASP A 118 -9.61 -6.75 -2.24
N ALA A 119 -10.00 -7.89 -1.66
CA ALA A 119 -11.32 -8.07 -1.07
C ALA A 119 -11.55 -7.13 0.13
N ILE A 120 -10.56 -7.01 1.03
CA ILE A 120 -10.64 -6.10 2.18
C ILE A 120 -10.71 -4.63 1.73
N ILE A 121 -9.93 -4.25 0.71
CA ILE A 121 -9.97 -2.91 0.12
C ILE A 121 -11.35 -2.65 -0.47
N ALA A 122 -11.89 -3.56 -1.28
CA ALA A 122 -13.21 -3.41 -1.88
C ALA A 122 -14.33 -3.28 -0.84
N LEU A 123 -14.26 -4.07 0.24
CA LEU A 123 -15.19 -3.98 1.37
C LEU A 123 -15.04 -2.66 2.13
N THR A 124 -13.81 -2.20 2.35
CA THR A 124 -13.56 -0.90 2.99
C THR A 124 -14.13 0.25 2.17
N CYS A 125 -14.03 0.19 0.83
CA CYS A 125 -14.60 1.19 -0.08
C CYS A 125 -16.13 1.16 -0.16
N LYS A 126 -16.78 0.05 0.21
CA LYS A 126 -18.25 -0.10 0.22
C LYS A 126 -18.90 0.66 1.37
N HIS A 127 -18.16 0.90 2.46
CA HIS A 127 -18.64 1.55 3.69
C HIS A 127 -18.36 3.06 3.70
#